data_AF-A0A4Q3C2V1-F1
#
_entry.id   AF-A0A4Q3C2V1-F1
#
_cell.length_a   1.000
_cell.length_b   1.000
_cell.length_c   1.000
_cell.angle_alpha   90.00
_cell.angle_beta   90.00
_cell.angle_gamma   90.00
#
_symmetry.space_group_name_H-M   'P 1'
#
loop_
_entity.id
_entity.type
_entity.pdbx_description
1 polymer ?
#
loop_
_entity_poly.entity_id
_entity_poly.type
_entity_poly.pdbx_seq_one_letter_code
_entity_poly.pdbx_strand_id
1 'polypeptide(L)'
;GEAHVSLVEATAVAPGDIVVIRIAYHNASDAPVGDIVISNPVPQHLRFMSVRDGAAMVSVDGGKTYGALVDLKVKDGAELRPAVAADVTHVRWTFREPLPAGAQGSVAFAARLD
;
A
#
# COMPACT_ATOMS: atom_id res chain seq x y z
N GLY A 1 21.40 -10.42 -17.76
CA GLY A 1 20.08 -10.50 -18.42
C GLY A 1 19.15 -9.61 -17.65
N GLU A 2 18.69 -8.54 -18.25
CA GLU A 2 17.79 -7.58 -17.62
C GLU A 2 16.37 -8.15 -17.63
N ALA A 3 15.75 -8.24 -16.46
CA ALA A 3 14.35 -8.62 -16.34
C ALA A 3 13.50 -7.38 -16.61
N HIS A 4 12.75 -7.39 -17.72
CA HIS A 4 11.72 -6.38 -17.98
C HIS A 4 10.44 -6.78 -17.23
N VAL A 5 9.95 -5.90 -16.36
CA VAL A 5 8.66 -6.06 -15.68
C VAL A 5 7.60 -5.34 -16.50
N SER A 6 6.64 -6.08 -17.04
CA SER A 6 5.49 -5.53 -17.76
C SER A 6 4.20 -5.82 -16.98
N LEU A 7 3.36 -4.80 -16.84
CA LEU A 7 2.01 -4.95 -16.25
C LEU A 7 1.07 -5.46 -17.34
N VAL A 8 0.57 -6.69 -17.19
CA VAL A 8 -0.47 -7.28 -18.06
C VAL A 8 -1.83 -7.15 -17.39
N GLU A 9 -2.89 -6.91 -18.15
CA GLU A 9 -4.25 -7.00 -17.62
C GLU A 9 -4.51 -8.43 -17.12
N ALA A 10 -5.01 -8.54 -15.88
CA ALA A 10 -5.22 -9.80 -15.18
C ALA A 10 -6.37 -10.60 -15.83
N THR A 11 -6.07 -11.35 -16.88
CA THR A 11 -7.02 -12.28 -17.51
C THR A 11 -7.08 -13.63 -16.79
N ALA A 12 -6.05 -13.98 -16.01
CA ALA A 12 -6.06 -15.00 -14.97
C ALA A 12 -4.85 -14.80 -14.05
N VAL A 13 -5.08 -14.51 -12.76
CA VAL A 13 -4.03 -14.52 -11.74
C VAL A 13 -4.07 -15.85 -11.01
N ALA A 14 -2.93 -16.54 -10.93
CA ALA A 14 -2.77 -17.81 -10.24
C ALA A 14 -2.35 -17.60 -8.78
N PRO A 15 -2.74 -18.50 -7.85
CA PRO A 15 -2.18 -18.53 -6.51
C PRO A 15 -0.65 -18.46 -6.54
N GLY A 16 -0.09 -17.51 -5.79
CA GLY A 16 1.33 -17.23 -5.74
C GLY A 16 1.82 -16.11 -6.65
N ASP A 17 0.98 -15.59 -7.57
CA ASP A 17 1.33 -14.46 -8.43
C ASP A 17 1.54 -13.17 -7.64
N ILE A 18 2.45 -12.33 -8.12
CA ILE A 18 2.67 -10.99 -7.58
C ILE A 18 1.86 -10.01 -8.42
N VAL A 19 0.94 -9.31 -7.76
CA VAL A 19 0.16 -8.23 -8.33
C VAL A 19 0.64 -6.88 -7.79
N VAL A 20 0.55 -5.83 -8.61
CA VAL A 20 0.82 -4.45 -8.18
C VAL A 20 -0.51 -3.72 -8.11
N ILE A 21 -0.87 -3.28 -6.91
CA ILE A 21 -2.04 -2.44 -6.69
C ILE A 21 -1.58 -1.00 -6.87
N ARG A 22 -2.04 -0.35 -7.95
CA ARG A 22 -1.80 1.07 -8.24
C ARG A 22 -3.04 1.89 -7.91
N ILE A 23 -2.86 2.96 -7.13
CA ILE A 23 -3.89 3.91 -6.76
C ILE A 23 -3.58 5.21 -7.50
N ALA A 24 -4.39 5.56 -8.50
CA ALA A 24 -4.31 6.85 -9.17
C ALA A 24 -5.12 7.90 -8.40
N TYR A 25 -4.60 9.12 -8.32
CA TYR A 25 -5.29 10.25 -7.69
C TYR A 25 -5.22 11.49 -8.58
N HIS A 26 -6.22 12.35 -8.45
CA HIS A 26 -6.33 13.61 -9.19
C HIS A 26 -7.05 14.63 -8.32
N ASN A 27 -6.44 15.82 -8.16
CA ASN A 27 -7.10 16.98 -7.59
C ASN A 27 -7.96 17.66 -8.68
N ALA A 28 -9.24 17.30 -8.74
CA ALA A 28 -10.19 17.83 -9.71
C ALA A 28 -10.74 19.23 -9.36
N SER A 29 -10.19 19.90 -8.35
CA SER A 29 -10.60 21.25 -7.97
C SER A 29 -9.70 22.33 -8.58
N ASP A 30 -10.19 23.56 -8.58
CA ASP A 30 -9.46 24.74 -9.05
C ASP A 30 -8.54 25.36 -7.97
N ALA A 31 -8.35 24.66 -6.84
CA ALA A 31 -7.53 25.13 -5.72
C ALA A 31 -6.57 24.03 -5.22
N PRO A 32 -5.46 24.39 -4.55
CA PRO A 32 -4.61 23.41 -3.88
C PRO A 32 -5.36 22.68 -2.76
N VAL A 33 -5.16 21.36 -2.63
CA VAL A 33 -5.75 20.53 -1.58
C VAL A 33 -4.64 19.98 -0.68
N GLY A 34 -4.71 20.29 0.61
CA GLY A 34 -3.78 19.82 1.65
C GLY A 34 -4.29 18.61 2.44
N ASP A 35 -3.48 18.16 3.41
CA ASP A 35 -3.83 17.11 4.39
C ASP A 35 -4.31 15.79 3.77
N ILE A 36 -3.74 15.45 2.61
CA ILE A 36 -4.17 14.29 1.84
C ILE A 36 -3.58 13.02 2.44
N VAL A 37 -4.48 12.10 2.78
CA VAL A 37 -4.14 10.76 3.26
C VAL A 37 -4.85 9.74 2.40
N ILE A 38 -4.07 8.88 1.74
CA ILE A 38 -4.60 7.71 1.02
C ILE A 38 -4.36 6.50 1.90
N SER A 39 -5.44 5.85 2.35
CA SER A 39 -5.39 4.67 3.21
C SER A 39 -6.06 3.50 2.49
N ASN A 40 -5.29 2.50 2.09
CA ASN A 40 -5.78 1.39 1.27
C ASN A 40 -5.68 0.06 2.05
N PRO A 41 -6.81 -0.64 2.31
CA PRO A 41 -6.77 -1.99 2.87
C PRO A 41 -6.11 -2.98 1.89
N VAL A 42 -5.36 -3.93 2.43
CA VAL A 42 -4.89 -5.10 1.67
C VAL A 42 -6.09 -6.03 1.49
N PRO A 43 -6.51 -6.35 0.25
CA PRO A 43 -7.62 -7.28 0.01
C PRO A 43 -7.39 -8.65 0.66
N GLN A 44 -8.47 -9.30 1.11
CA GLN A 44 -8.42 -10.53 1.92
C GLN A 44 -7.61 -11.68 1.28
N HIS A 45 -7.62 -11.79 -0.05
CA HIS A 45 -6.90 -12.85 -0.78
C HIS A 45 -5.47 -12.46 -1.16
N LEU A 46 -5.02 -11.27 -0.74
CA LEU A 46 -3.69 -10.77 -1.02
C LEU A 46 -2.85 -10.70 0.26
N ARG A 47 -1.55 -10.86 0.11
CA ARG A 47 -0.56 -10.60 1.14
C ARG A 47 0.36 -9.49 0.70
N PHE A 48 0.43 -8.42 1.49
CA PHE A 48 1.36 -7.33 1.23
C PHE A 48 2.80 -7.86 1.13
N MET A 49 3.56 -7.31 0.18
CA MET A 49 4.97 -7.60 0.03
C MET A 49 5.83 -6.38 0.30
N SER A 50 5.53 -5.26 -0.38
CA SER A 50 6.35 -4.06 -0.33
C SER A 50 5.64 -2.87 -0.96
N VAL A 51 5.95 -1.66 -0.51
CA VAL A 51 5.61 -0.43 -1.23
C VAL A 51 6.43 -0.38 -2.53
N ARG A 52 5.80 0.03 -3.63
CA ARG A 52 6.43 0.14 -4.96
C ARG A 52 6.54 1.59 -5.43
N ASP A 53 5.63 2.45 -5.00
CA ASP A 53 5.63 3.87 -5.35
C ASP A 53 5.10 4.72 -4.19
N GLY A 54 5.71 5.89 -4.01
CA GLY A 54 5.53 6.77 -2.86
C GLY A 54 6.18 6.27 -1.56
N ALA A 55 6.21 7.15 -0.55
CA ALA A 55 6.59 6.79 0.81
C ALA A 55 5.32 6.48 1.62
N ALA A 56 5.23 5.26 2.14
CA ALA A 56 4.06 4.78 2.87
C ALA A 56 4.43 4.26 4.26
N MET A 57 3.47 4.35 5.17
CA MET A 57 3.44 3.59 6.42
C MET A 57 2.44 2.45 6.28
N VAL A 58 2.58 1.41 7.10
CA VAL A 58 1.69 0.26 7.10
C VAL A 58 1.00 0.11 8.44
N SER A 59 -0.14 -0.59 8.44
CA SER A 59 -0.88 -0.97 9.64
C SER A 59 -0.99 -2.48 9.76
N VAL A 60 -0.89 -3.01 10.97
CA VAL A 60 -1.04 -4.44 11.29
C VAL A 60 -2.25 -4.70 12.22
N ASP A 61 -3.06 -3.68 12.47
CA ASP A 61 -4.14 -3.70 13.47
C ASP A 61 -5.50 -3.26 12.90
N GLY A 62 -5.70 -3.44 11.60
CA GLY A 62 -6.94 -3.08 10.92
C GLY A 62 -7.04 -1.58 10.64
N GLY A 63 -5.90 -0.90 10.48
CA GLY A 63 -5.86 0.50 10.10
C GLY A 63 -6.03 1.47 11.26
N LYS A 64 -5.79 1.04 12.51
CA LYS A 64 -5.89 1.90 13.70
C LYS A 64 -4.59 2.66 13.94
N THR A 65 -3.46 1.98 13.80
CA THR A 65 -2.12 2.58 13.90
C THR A 65 -1.31 2.34 12.63
N TYR A 66 -0.40 3.27 12.33
CA TYR A 66 0.47 3.21 11.15
C TYR A 66 1.91 3.52 11.55
N GLY A 67 2.85 2.77 11.00
CA GLY A 67 4.28 2.96 11.23
C GLY A 67 5.13 2.26 10.17
N ALA A 68 6.45 2.34 10.33
CA ALA A 68 7.35 1.49 9.56
C ALA A 68 7.21 0.04 10.05
N LEU A 69 7.12 -0.92 9.12
CA LEU A 69 6.85 -2.32 9.45
C LEU A 69 7.80 -2.89 10.52
N VAL A 70 9.08 -2.52 10.45
CA VAL A 70 10.13 -2.95 11.39
C VAL A 70 9.87 -2.53 12.84
N ASP A 71 9.08 -1.47 13.05
CA ASP A 71 8.74 -0.94 14.37
C ASP A 71 7.43 -1.54 14.91
N LEU A 72 6.69 -2.28 14.09
CA LEU A 72 5.37 -2.82 14.43
C LEU A 72 5.48 -4.21 15.07
N LYS A 73 4.51 -4.48 15.94
CA LYS A 73 4.34 -5.77 16.60
C LYS A 73 2.90 -6.23 16.47
N VAL A 74 2.71 -7.54 16.41
CA VAL A 74 1.39 -8.18 16.46
C VAL A 74 1.29 -9.10 17.65
N LYS A 75 0.06 -9.27 18.14
CA LYS A 75 -0.24 -10.19 19.22
C LYS A 75 -0.34 -11.61 18.66
N ASP A 76 0.43 -12.51 19.24
CA ASP A 76 0.44 -13.94 18.94
C ASP A 76 0.12 -14.71 20.22
N GLY A 77 -1.16 -15.06 20.39
CA GLY A 77 -1.67 -15.57 21.66
C GLY A 77 -1.53 -14.56 22.80
N ALA A 78 -0.72 -14.91 23.81
CA ALA A 78 -0.44 -14.04 24.96
C ALA A 78 0.78 -13.12 24.74
N GLU A 79 1.60 -13.39 23.72
CA GLU A 79 2.87 -12.70 23.50
C GLU A 79 2.78 -11.69 22.36
N LEU A 80 3.77 -10.79 22.30
CA LEU A 80 3.96 -9.88 21.17
C LEU A 80 5.16 -10.36 20.37
N ARG A 81 4.98 -10.48 19.05
CA ARG A 81 6.09 -10.74 18.11
C ARG A 81 6.27 -9.57 17.13
N PRO A 82 7.47 -9.39 16.56
CA PRO A 82 7.66 -8.47 15.44
C PRO A 82 6.68 -8.78 14.31
N ALA A 83 6.14 -7.73 13.71
CA ALA A 83 5.29 -7.85 12.54
C ALA A 83 6.11 -8.25 11.30
N VAL A 84 5.50 -9.05 10.44
CA VAL A 84 6.03 -9.40 9.11
C VAL A 84 5.10 -8.87 8.03
N ALA A 85 5.54 -8.91 6.77
CA ALA A 85 4.75 -8.39 5.65
C ALA A 85 3.35 -9.03 5.55
N ALA A 86 3.23 -10.31 5.93
CA ALA A 86 1.96 -11.02 5.96
C ALA A 86 0.96 -10.51 7.01
N ASP A 87 1.42 -9.78 8.04
CA ASP A 87 0.56 -9.18 9.06
C ASP A 87 -0.02 -7.82 8.62
N VAL A 88 0.47 -7.25 7.51
CA VAL A 88 0.03 -5.93 7.05
C VAL A 88 -1.40 -5.99 6.54
N THR A 89 -2.24 -5.15 7.13
CA THR A 89 -3.68 -5.01 6.83
C THR A 89 -3.97 -3.79 5.97
N HIS A 90 -3.17 -2.71 6.09
CA HIS A 90 -3.37 -1.47 5.32
C HIS A 90 -2.02 -0.85 4.94
N VAL A 91 -2.03 -0.13 3.81
CA VAL A 91 -0.93 0.73 3.38
C VAL A 91 -1.45 2.17 3.32
N ARG A 92 -0.70 3.12 3.88
CA ARG A 92 -1.09 4.53 3.96
C ARG A 92 0.01 5.46 3.44
N TRP A 93 -0.37 6.34 2.54
CA TRP A 93 0.45 7.46 2.08
C TRP A 93 -0.10 8.76 2.65
N THR A 94 0.79 9.60 3.18
CA THR A 94 0.47 10.94 3.67
C THR A 94 1.27 11.95 2.87
N PHE A 95 0.58 12.86 2.19
CA PHE A 95 1.20 13.90 1.39
C PHE A 95 1.54 15.08 2.28
N ARG A 96 2.83 15.43 2.37
CA ARG A 96 3.30 16.56 3.18
C ARG A 96 3.02 17.90 2.51
N GLU A 97 3.03 17.91 1.19
CA GLU A 97 2.76 19.09 0.38
C GLU A 97 1.33 19.02 -0.15
N PRO A 98 0.62 20.17 -0.21
CA PRO A 98 -0.66 20.24 -0.88
C PRO A 98 -0.53 19.83 -2.37
N LEU A 99 -1.52 19.11 -2.89
CA LEU A 99 -1.63 18.87 -4.33
C LEU A 99 -2.17 20.14 -5.00
N PRO A 100 -1.45 20.73 -5.98
CA PRO A 100 -1.96 21.86 -6.76
C PRO A 100 -3.26 21.53 -7.50
N ALA A 101 -3.98 22.57 -7.94
CA ALA A 101 -5.15 22.42 -8.81
C ALA A 101 -4.80 21.59 -10.06
N GLY A 102 -5.62 20.61 -10.40
CA GLY A 102 -5.40 19.71 -11.54
C GLY A 102 -4.24 18.72 -11.39
N ALA A 103 -3.54 18.69 -10.25
CA ALA A 103 -2.42 17.76 -10.06
C ALA A 103 -2.90 16.32 -10.00
N GLN A 104 -2.16 15.41 -10.64
CA GLN A 104 -2.47 13.98 -10.68
C GLN A 104 -1.20 13.15 -10.49
N GLY A 105 -1.38 11.91 -10.06
CA GLY A 105 -0.28 10.97 -9.86
C GLY A 105 -0.78 9.59 -9.47
N SER A 106 0.15 8.75 -9.01
CA SER A 106 -0.18 7.45 -8.45
C SER A 106 0.73 7.08 -7.30
N VAL A 107 0.25 6.17 -6.47
CA VAL A 107 1.05 5.42 -5.50
C VAL A 107 0.77 3.94 -5.67
N ALA A 108 1.65 3.07 -5.19
CA ALA A 108 1.50 1.65 -5.43
C ALA A 108 2.16 0.78 -4.38
N PHE A 109 1.62 -0.43 -4.21
CA PHE A 109 2.26 -1.50 -3.45
C PHE A 109 2.12 -2.83 -4.19
N ALA A 110 3.06 -3.73 -3.94
CA ALA A 110 2.99 -5.10 -4.43
C ALA A 110 2.39 -5.99 -3.36
N ALA A 111 1.58 -6.95 -3.81
CA ALA A 111 1.01 -7.99 -2.99
C ALA A 111 1.07 -9.32 -3.74
N ARG A 112 1.10 -10.41 -2.99
CA ARG A 112 1.04 -11.76 -3.53
C ARG A 112 -0.38 -12.29 -3.39
N LEU A 113 -0.92 -12.89 -4.44
CA LEU A 113 -2.16 -13.66 -4.37
C LEU A 113 -1.89 -14.97 -3.62
N ASP A 114 -2.74 -15.30 -2.65
CA ASP A 114 -2.67 -16.58 -1.93
C ASP A 114 -3.01 -17.78 -2.83
#